data_AF-A0A6B3GKM4-F1
#
_entry.id   AF-A0A6B3GKM4-F1
#
_cell.length_a   1.000
_cell.length_b   1.000
_cell.length_c   1.000
_cell.angle_alpha   90.00
_cell.angle_beta   90.00
_cell.angle_gamma   90.00
#
_symmetry.space_group_name_H-M   'P 1'
#
loop_
_entity.id
_entity.type
_entity.pdbx_description
1 polymer ?
#
loop_
_entity_poly.entity_id
_entity_poly.type
_entity_poly.pdbx_seq_one_letter_code
_entity_poly.pdbx_strand_id
1 'polypeptide(L)'
;LLALVEGEEPGDGWKAVGFADVGEGRTALLVHADDPRLRRLAVLDAVINNGDRKGGHLLPAPGGRLFGIDHGVTFNADDKLRTLLWGWAGEPLTEEALAVLGRLAAELAPGAGLATRMAELITPAELEALRERVDGLL
;
A
#
# COMPACT_ATOMS: atom_id res chain seq x y z
N LEU A 1 5.30 14.05 4.65
CA LEU A 1 4.73 12.91 3.88
C LEU A 1 3.25 12.72 4.15
N LEU A 2 2.77 12.94 5.39
CA LEU A 2 1.36 13.00 5.74
C LEU A 2 1.08 14.32 6.47
N ALA A 3 -0.15 14.82 6.39
CA ALA A 3 -0.60 16.00 7.13
C ALA A 3 -2.12 15.95 7.37
N LEU A 4 -2.57 16.68 8.39
CA LEU A 4 -3.97 17.06 8.55
C LEU A 4 -4.11 18.50 8.08
N VAL A 5 -5.08 18.77 7.21
CA VAL A 5 -5.38 20.12 6.70
C VAL A 5 -6.81 20.53 7.03
N GLU A 6 -7.02 21.82 7.28
CA GLU A 6 -8.33 22.35 7.68
C GLU A 6 -9.32 22.46 6.51
N GLY A 7 -8.83 22.45 5.26
CA GLY A 7 -9.66 22.50 4.07
C GLY A 7 -10.32 21.16 3.71
N GLU A 8 -11.35 21.22 2.88
CA GLU A 8 -12.06 20.03 2.36
C GLU A 8 -11.34 19.39 1.15
N GLU A 9 -10.45 20.14 0.51
CA GLU A 9 -9.71 19.72 -0.69
C GLU A 9 -8.19 19.73 -0.42
N PRO A 10 -7.43 18.78 -1.01
CA PRO A 10 -5.97 18.79 -0.90
C PRO A 10 -5.39 19.94 -1.74
N GLY A 11 -4.38 20.63 -1.19
CA GLY A 11 -3.60 21.59 -1.95
C GLY A 11 -2.64 20.93 -2.94
N ASP A 12 -1.98 21.73 -3.78
CA ASP A 12 -0.99 21.24 -4.75
C ASP A 12 0.08 20.34 -4.10
N GLY A 13 0.34 19.20 -4.75
CA GLY A 13 1.32 18.21 -4.26
C GLY A 13 0.80 17.30 -3.14
N TRP A 14 -0.49 17.36 -2.80
CA TRP A 14 -1.14 16.48 -1.83
C TRP A 14 -2.26 15.66 -2.46
N LYS A 15 -2.53 14.49 -1.89
CA LYS A 15 -3.64 13.60 -2.22
C LYS A 15 -4.50 13.38 -0.99
N ALA A 16 -5.81 13.50 -1.16
CA ALA A 16 -6.80 13.30 -0.09
C ALA A 16 -6.93 11.82 0.27
N VAL A 17 -6.95 11.50 1.56
CA VAL A 17 -7.21 10.14 2.07
C VAL A 17 -8.63 10.03 2.59
N GLY A 18 -9.04 11.00 3.42
CA GLY A 18 -10.35 11.05 4.04
C GLY A 18 -10.37 11.98 5.26
N PHE A 19 -11.55 12.26 5.79
CA PHE A 19 -11.68 13.10 6.99
C PHE A 19 -11.33 12.30 8.25
N ALA A 20 -10.49 12.91 9.10
CA ALA A 20 -10.13 12.40 10.41
C ALA A 20 -10.79 13.25 11.50
N ASP A 21 -11.25 12.59 12.57
CA ASP A 21 -11.68 13.25 13.80
C ASP A 21 -10.45 13.80 14.52
N VAL A 22 -10.46 15.11 14.81
CA VAL A 22 -9.38 15.82 15.53
C VAL A 22 -9.79 16.24 16.94
N GLY A 23 -10.93 15.74 17.42
CA GLY A 23 -11.51 16.04 18.73
C GLY A 23 -12.50 17.20 18.70
N GLU A 24 -13.27 17.32 19.78
CA GLU A 24 -14.23 18.42 20.00
C GLU A 24 -15.29 18.56 18.89
N GLY A 25 -15.63 17.45 18.22
CA GLY A 25 -16.59 17.44 17.10
C GLY A 25 -16.06 18.08 15.81
N ARG A 26 -14.74 18.29 15.71
CA ARG A 26 -14.08 18.85 14.53
C ARG A 26 -13.46 17.74 13.69
N THR A 27 -13.44 17.94 12.37
CA THR A 27 -12.75 17.08 11.42
C THR A 27 -11.69 17.85 10.66
N ALA A 28 -10.64 17.16 10.25
CA ALA A 28 -9.63 17.67 9.32
C ALA A 28 -9.41 16.66 8.19
N LEU A 29 -9.06 17.13 7.00
CA LEU A 29 -8.73 16.25 5.89
C LEU A 29 -7.33 15.66 6.10
N LEU A 30 -7.24 14.33 6.17
CA LEU A 30 -5.97 13.62 6.12
C LEU A 30 -5.50 13.57 4.66
N VAL A 31 -4.26 14.00 4.44
CA VAL A 31 -3.60 13.98 3.15
C VAL A 31 -2.24 13.30 3.22
N HIS A 32 -1.79 12.71 2.11
CA HIS A 32 -0.39 12.34 1.91
C HIS A 32 0.21 13.06 0.70
N ALA A 33 1.53 13.18 0.68
CA ALA A 33 2.23 13.81 -0.44
C ALA A 33 2.01 12.99 -1.73
N ASP A 34 1.88 13.67 -2.86
CA ASP A 34 1.91 13.05 -4.19
C ASP A 34 3.36 12.67 -4.53
N ASP A 35 3.86 11.63 -3.86
CA ASP A 35 5.25 11.20 -3.91
C ASP A 35 5.36 9.81 -4.56
N PRO A 36 6.16 9.64 -5.62
CA PRO A 36 6.33 8.35 -6.29
C PRO A 36 6.75 7.20 -5.35
N ARG A 37 7.50 7.50 -4.28
CA ARG A 37 7.94 6.50 -3.29
C ARG A 37 6.76 5.99 -2.48
N LEU A 38 5.83 6.86 -2.12
CA LEU A 38 4.60 6.50 -1.45
C LEU A 38 3.66 5.73 -2.39
N ARG A 39 3.60 6.13 -3.67
CA ARG A 39 2.79 5.42 -4.67
C ARG A 39 3.26 3.97 -4.85
N ARG A 40 4.57 3.72 -4.90
CA ARG A 40 5.15 2.36 -4.91
C ARG A 40 4.78 1.56 -3.66
N LEU A 41 4.80 2.21 -2.49
CA LEU A 41 4.45 1.56 -1.23
C LEU A 41 2.95 1.25 -1.14
N ALA A 42 2.08 2.08 -1.73
CA ALA A 42 0.65 1.82 -1.81
C ALA A 42 0.36 0.56 -2.64
N VAL A 43 1.06 0.36 -3.76
CA VAL A 43 0.98 -0.88 -4.55
C VAL A 43 1.46 -2.07 -3.74
N LEU A 44 2.57 -1.93 -3.01
CA LEU A 44 3.06 -3.00 -2.13
C LEU A 44 2.01 -3.35 -1.05
N ASP A 45 1.41 -2.35 -0.40
CA ASP A 45 0.37 -2.54 0.61
C ASP A 45 -0.83 -3.30 0.05
N ALA A 46 -1.26 -3.01 -1.17
CA ALA A 46 -2.33 -3.74 -1.86
C ALA A 46 -1.94 -5.20 -2.14
N VAL A 47 -0.73 -5.45 -2.66
CA VAL A 47 -0.21 -6.80 -2.94
C VAL A 47 -0.15 -7.64 -1.67
N ILE A 48 0.47 -7.12 -0.62
CA ILE A 48 0.68 -7.86 0.63
C ILE A 48 -0.52 -7.75 1.57
N ASN A 49 -1.61 -7.09 1.18
CA ASN A 49 -2.79 -6.87 2.00
C ASN A 49 -2.45 -6.29 3.38
N ASN A 50 -1.70 -5.18 3.41
CA ASN A 50 -1.27 -4.57 4.66
C ASN A 50 -2.48 -4.01 5.42
N GLY A 51 -2.77 -4.60 6.58
CA GLY A 51 -3.91 -4.24 7.41
C GLY A 51 -3.66 -3.16 8.46
N ASP A 52 -2.49 -2.51 8.46
CA ASP A 52 -2.13 -1.51 9.47
C ASP A 52 -1.10 -0.47 9.00
N ARG A 53 -1.12 -0.02 7.74
CA ARG A 53 -0.19 1.04 7.32
C ARG A 53 -0.56 2.36 7.97
N LYS A 54 0.27 2.81 8.91
CA LYS A 54 0.18 4.09 9.62
C LYS A 54 1.30 5.04 9.23
N GLY A 55 1.15 6.33 9.56
CA GLY A 55 2.16 7.36 9.27
C GLY A 55 3.50 7.11 9.95
N GLY A 56 3.49 6.57 11.17
CA GLY A 56 4.71 6.17 11.88
C GLY A 56 5.50 5.04 11.20
N HIS A 57 4.92 4.35 10.21
CA HIS A 57 5.58 3.27 9.47
C HIS A 57 6.33 3.79 8.24
N LEU A 58 6.28 5.09 7.97
CA LEU A 58 6.93 5.76 6.85
C LEU A 58 8.13 6.55 7.36
N LEU A 59 9.34 6.05 7.13
CA LEU A 59 10.56 6.64 7.66
C LEU A 59 11.42 7.23 6.53
N PRO A 60 11.36 8.55 6.27
CA PRO A 60 12.30 9.21 5.38
C PRO A 60 13.73 9.05 5.91
N ALA A 61 14.66 8.76 5.01
CA ALA A 61 16.06 8.62 5.33
C ALA A 61 16.93 9.54 4.44
N PRO A 62 18.18 9.82 4.86
CA PRO A 62 19.12 10.59 4.04
C PRO A 62 19.26 10.02 2.62
N GLY A 63 19.51 10.90 1.66
CA GLY A 63 19.64 10.52 0.25
C GLY A 63 18.31 10.21 -0.46
N GLY A 64 17.18 10.64 0.10
CA GLY A 64 15.87 10.49 -0.55
C GLY A 64 15.26 9.10 -0.45
N ARG A 65 15.82 8.21 0.38
CA ARG A 65 15.24 6.89 0.64
C ARG A 65 14.01 7.01 1.54
N LEU A 66 13.07 6.08 1.38
CA LEU A 66 11.93 5.89 2.25
C LEU A 66 11.92 4.43 2.71
N PHE A 67 11.93 4.21 4.02
CA PHE A 67 11.68 2.88 4.59
C PHE A 67 10.20 2.76 4.95
N GLY A 68 9.53 1.75 4.38
CA GLY A 68 8.27 1.23 4.89
C GLY A 68 8.60 0.12 5.88
N ILE A 69 8.13 0.25 7.12
CA ILE A 69 8.35 -0.74 8.19
C ILE A 69 7.03 -1.35 8.65
N ASP A 70 7.12 -2.29 9.58
CA ASP A 70 5.99 -2.92 10.26
C ASP A 70 5.00 -3.59 9.30
N HIS A 71 5.42 -4.77 8.82
CA HIS A 71 4.65 -5.64 7.92
C HIS A 71 4.07 -6.85 8.68
N GLY A 72 3.98 -6.79 10.02
CA GLY A 72 3.54 -7.93 10.83
C GLY A 72 2.07 -8.32 10.61
N VAL A 73 1.24 -7.42 10.08
CA VAL A 73 -0.18 -7.64 9.77
C VAL A 73 -0.37 -7.59 8.24
N THR A 74 0.11 -8.63 7.56
CA THR A 74 0.08 -8.77 6.09
C THR A 74 -0.30 -10.20 5.70
N PHE A 75 -0.56 -10.40 4.41
CA PHE A 75 -0.87 -11.67 3.75
C PHE A 75 -2.17 -12.36 4.12
N ASN A 76 -2.98 -11.81 5.04
CA ASN A 76 -4.28 -12.37 5.40
C ASN A 76 -5.08 -12.77 4.14
N ALA A 77 -5.70 -13.96 4.18
CA ALA A 77 -6.43 -14.49 3.03
C ALA A 77 -7.68 -13.66 2.71
N ASP A 78 -8.36 -13.13 3.73
CA ASP A 78 -9.46 -12.18 3.56
C ASP A 78 -8.92 -10.80 3.19
N ASP A 79 -9.72 -9.98 2.51
CA ASP A 79 -9.39 -8.57 2.29
C ASP A 79 -9.38 -7.82 3.64
N LYS A 80 -8.21 -7.25 3.97
CA LYS A 80 -7.95 -6.52 5.21
C LYS A 80 -7.18 -5.22 4.93
N LEU A 81 -7.08 -4.78 3.68
CA LEU A 81 -6.25 -3.65 3.31
C LEU A 81 -6.67 -2.39 4.07
N ARG A 82 -5.77 -1.87 4.91
CA ARG A 82 -6.00 -0.65 5.66
C ARG A 82 -4.71 0.17 5.67
N THR A 83 -4.71 1.18 4.81
CA THR A 83 -3.54 2.03 4.56
C THR A 83 -3.88 3.51 4.58
N LEU A 84 -2.92 4.35 4.99
CA LEU A 84 -3.03 5.80 4.84
C LEU A 84 -2.68 6.28 3.42
N LEU A 85 -2.45 5.37 2.47
CA LEU A 85 -2.01 5.68 1.10
C LEU A 85 -3.14 5.53 0.06
N TRP A 86 -4.39 5.72 0.50
CA TRP A 86 -5.58 5.65 -0.37
C TRP A 86 -5.74 6.83 -1.33
N GLY A 87 -4.88 7.85 -1.31
CA GLY A 87 -5.11 9.07 -2.08
C GLY A 87 -4.97 8.95 -3.59
N TRP A 88 -4.57 7.78 -4.11
CA TRP A 88 -4.66 7.43 -5.53
C TRP A 88 -5.82 6.46 -5.83
N ALA A 89 -6.73 6.22 -4.89
CA ALA A 89 -7.88 5.34 -5.13
C ALA A 89 -8.68 5.79 -6.36
N GLY A 90 -9.00 4.85 -7.24
CA GLY A 90 -9.70 5.14 -8.50
C GLY A 90 -8.80 5.66 -9.63
N GLU A 91 -7.55 6.02 -9.36
CA GLU A 91 -6.58 6.30 -10.42
C GLU A 91 -6.01 5.00 -11.02
N PRO A 92 -5.65 5.00 -12.31
CA PRO A 92 -4.96 3.86 -12.90
C PRO A 92 -3.59 3.63 -12.24
N LEU A 93 -3.17 2.36 -12.21
CA LEU A 93 -1.81 1.99 -11.89
C LEU A 93 -0.84 2.56 -12.93
N THR A 94 0.37 2.89 -12.50
CA THR A 94 1.41 3.37 -13.41
C THR A 94 1.96 2.21 -14.25
N GLU A 95 2.52 2.51 -15.41
CA GLU A 95 3.23 1.51 -16.23
C GLU A 95 4.36 0.82 -15.45
N GLU A 96 5.05 1.57 -14.59
CA GLU A 96 6.07 1.02 -13.68
C GLU A 96 5.46 -0.06 -12.75
N ALA A 97 4.30 0.23 -12.15
CA ALA A 97 3.61 -0.70 -11.26
C ALA A 97 3.15 -1.96 -12.01
N LEU A 98 2.51 -1.80 -13.18
CA LEU A 98 2.07 -2.91 -14.02
C LEU A 98 3.24 -3.81 -14.44
N ALA A 99 4.37 -3.22 -14.83
CA ALA A 99 5.56 -3.97 -15.20
C ALA A 99 6.15 -4.78 -14.02
N VAL A 100 6.13 -4.22 -12.80
CA VAL A 100 6.58 -4.93 -11.60
C VAL A 100 5.60 -6.05 -11.22
N LEU A 101 4.29 -5.78 -11.26
CA LEU A 101 3.23 -6.75 -10.97
C LEU A 101 3.28 -7.93 -11.94
N GLY A 102 3.51 -7.71 -13.23
CA GLY A 102 3.64 -8.79 -14.21
C GLY A 102 4.83 -9.72 -13.91
N ARG A 103 5.97 -9.16 -13.50
CA ARG A 103 7.12 -9.98 -13.05
C ARG A 103 6.81 -10.72 -11.75
N LEU A 104 6.13 -10.07 -10.81
CA LEU A 104 5.73 -10.68 -9.55
C LEU A 104 4.75 -11.84 -9.79
N ALA A 105 3.78 -11.69 -10.68
CA ALA A 105 2.85 -12.76 -11.06
C ALA A 105 3.60 -13.98 -11.61
N ALA A 106 4.59 -13.77 -12.49
CA ALA A 106 5.43 -14.85 -13.00
C ALA A 106 6.25 -15.54 -11.90
N GLU A 107 6.81 -14.79 -10.95
CA GLU A 107 7.56 -15.33 -9.80
C GLU A 107 6.66 -16.04 -8.77
N LEU A 108 5.37 -15.70 -8.72
CA LEU A 108 4.38 -16.33 -7.86
C LEU A 108 3.67 -17.53 -8.52
N ALA A 109 3.90 -17.80 -9.81
CA ALA A 109 3.34 -18.94 -10.50
C ALA A 109 3.68 -20.27 -9.78
N PRO A 110 2.80 -21.29 -9.82
CA PRO A 110 3.07 -22.57 -9.18
C PRO A 110 4.43 -23.17 -9.60
N GLY A 111 5.27 -23.51 -8.62
CA GLY A 111 6.61 -24.05 -8.85
C GLY A 111 7.71 -23.02 -9.12
N ALA A 112 7.39 -21.73 -9.24
CA ALA A 112 8.39 -20.67 -9.34
C ALA A 112 9.14 -20.45 -8.01
N GLY A 113 10.30 -19.80 -8.10
CA GLY A 113 11.23 -19.66 -6.97
C GLY A 113 10.62 -18.91 -5.79
N LEU A 114 10.00 -17.75 -6.05
CA LEU A 114 9.35 -16.98 -4.99
C LEU A 114 8.13 -17.70 -4.43
N ALA A 115 7.26 -18.28 -5.28
CA ALA A 115 6.12 -19.07 -4.83
C ALA A 115 6.52 -20.20 -3.86
N THR A 116 7.59 -20.92 -4.19
CA THR A 116 8.13 -22.00 -3.37
C THR A 116 8.60 -21.50 -2.01
N ARG A 117 9.36 -20.40 -2.01
CA ARG A 117 9.84 -19.78 -0.76
C ARG A 117 8.71 -19.23 0.10
N MET A 118 7.69 -18.62 -0.52
CA MET A 118 6.52 -18.10 0.21
C MET A 118 5.72 -19.23 0.85
N ALA A 119 5.56 -20.38 0.17
CA ALA A 119 4.86 -21.54 0.72
C ALA A 119 5.51 -22.12 2.00
N GLU A 120 6.78 -21.80 2.27
CA GLU A 120 7.46 -22.15 3.52
C GLU A 120 7.18 -21.18 4.68
N LEU A 121 6.66 -19.98 4.38
CA LEU A 121 6.53 -18.86 5.32
C LEU A 121 5.08 -18.49 5.62
N ILE A 122 4.17 -18.71 4.69
CA ILE A 122 2.74 -18.40 4.80
C ILE A 122 1.90 -19.63 4.44
N THR A 123 0.63 -19.61 4.81
CA THR A 123 -0.28 -20.72 4.55
C THR A 123 -0.63 -20.83 3.06
N PRO A 124 -1.10 -22.01 2.60
CA PRO A 124 -1.57 -22.17 1.23
C PRO A 124 -2.70 -21.20 0.85
N ALA A 125 -3.61 -20.90 1.78
CA ALA A 125 -4.71 -19.96 1.55
C ALA A 125 -4.22 -18.51 1.38
N GLU A 126 -3.25 -18.08 2.19
CA GLU A 126 -2.65 -16.75 2.07
C GLU A 126 -1.83 -16.61 0.79
N LEU A 127 -1.14 -17.67 0.36
CA LEU A 127 -0.39 -17.68 -0.91
C LEU A 127 -1.33 -17.61 -2.12
N GLU A 128 -2.46 -18.31 -2.08
CA GLU A 128 -3.45 -18.23 -3.15
C GLU A 128 -4.09 -16.84 -3.20
N ALA A 129 -4.52 -16.30 -2.06
CA ALA A 129 -5.04 -14.94 -1.98
C ALA A 129 -4.01 -13.89 -2.44
N LEU A 130 -2.72 -14.09 -2.18
CA LEU A 130 -1.65 -13.24 -2.72
C LEU A 130 -1.60 -13.27 -4.25
N ARG A 131 -1.72 -14.46 -4.87
CA ARG A 131 -1.76 -14.58 -6.33
C ARG A 131 -2.99 -13.90 -6.91
N GLU A 132 -4.16 -14.17 -6.34
CA GLU A 132 -5.43 -13.56 -6.77
C GLU A 132 -5.38 -12.03 -6.67
N ARG A 133 -4.80 -11.48 -5.59
CA ARG A 133 -4.60 -10.02 -5.46
C ARG A 133 -3.66 -9.47 -6.53
N VAL A 134 -2.55 -10.16 -6.82
CA VAL A 134 -1.61 -9.69 -7.85
C VAL A 134 -2.26 -9.76 -9.25
N ASP A 135 -3.03 -10.81 -9.54
CA ASP A 135 -3.77 -10.97 -10.80
C ASP A 135 -4.87 -9.91 -10.94
N GLY A 136 -5.64 -9.64 -9.88
CA GLY A 136 -6.68 -8.61 -9.89
C GLY A 136 -6.18 -7.17 -9.99
N LEU A 137 -4.87 -6.94 -9.83
CA LEU A 137 -4.24 -5.64 -10.06
C LEU A 137 -3.69 -5.47 -11.49
N LEU A 138 -3.64 -6.52 -12.31
CA LEU A 138 -3.16 -6.49 -13.70
C LEU A 138 -4.32 -6.27 -14.68
#